data_AF-A0A024FD80-F1
#
_entry.id   AF-A0A024FD80-F1
#
_cell.length_a   1.000
_cell.length_b   1.000
_cell.length_c   1.000
_cell.angle_alpha   90.00
_cell.angle_beta   90.00
_cell.angle_gamma   90.00
#
_symmetry.space_group_name_H-M   'P 1'
#
loop_
_entity.id
_entity.type
_entity.pdbx_description
1 polymer ?
#
loop_
_entity_poly.entity_id
_entity_poly.type
_entity_poly.pdbx_seq_one_letter_code
_entity_poly.pdbx_strand_id
1 'polypeptide(L)'
;MVFGFFIIVTNCSSDDDSTSTSNTNTLSPISIEFVNENGTPIATDCLDVNENYAIQIVTEQEGSGSIAVTQIQYTLNGALYSMTFNQIGYQRQPVVLVDGQNIAQLVDTGVTDEIRFIIQDDFELVL
;
A
#
# COMPACT_ATOMS: atom_id res chain seq x y z
N MET A 1 55.87 -40.01 -14.53
CA MET A 1 54.94 -38.88 -14.74
C MET A 1 54.01 -39.36 -15.85
N VAL A 2 52.74 -39.71 -15.63
CA VAL A 2 51.65 -38.98 -15.00
C VAL A 2 50.69 -40.01 -14.37
N PHE A 3 50.33 -39.81 -13.10
CA PHE A 3 49.28 -40.55 -12.41
C PHE A 3 47.93 -39.96 -12.84
N GLY A 4 47.08 -40.77 -13.49
CA GLY A 4 45.70 -40.40 -13.81
C GLY A 4 44.84 -40.46 -12.55
N PHE A 5 44.46 -39.29 -12.05
CA PHE A 5 43.61 -39.13 -10.87
C PHE A 5 42.14 -39.09 -11.33
N PHE A 6 41.38 -40.17 -11.11
CA PHE A 6 39.94 -40.20 -11.33
C PHE A 6 39.25 -39.68 -10.05
N ILE A 7 38.66 -38.48 -10.12
CA ILE A 7 37.83 -37.94 -9.03
C ILE A 7 36.38 -38.38 -9.26
N ILE A 8 35.85 -39.20 -8.37
CA ILE A 8 34.41 -39.49 -8.25
C ILE A 8 33.83 -38.44 -7.31
N VAL A 9 33.08 -37.47 -7.84
CA VAL A 9 32.26 -36.56 -7.01
C VAL A 9 30.89 -37.17 -6.79
N THR A 10 30.71 -37.82 -5.64
CA THR A 10 29.38 -38.09 -5.08
C THR A 10 28.82 -36.78 -4.54
N ASN A 11 28.06 -36.06 -5.37
CA ASN A 11 27.30 -34.90 -4.90
C ASN A 11 26.03 -35.39 -4.20
N CYS A 12 26.17 -35.81 -2.94
CA CYS A 12 25.06 -35.81 -1.99
C CYS A 12 24.88 -34.36 -1.54
N SER A 13 23.90 -33.66 -2.12
CA SER A 13 23.34 -32.49 -1.45
C SER A 13 22.03 -32.95 -0.83
N SER A 14 22.01 -32.88 0.49
CA SER A 14 20.92 -33.30 1.36
C SER A 14 19.56 -32.77 0.89
N ASP A 15 18.60 -33.68 0.86
CA ASP A 15 17.18 -33.35 0.99
C ASP A 15 16.97 -32.72 2.36
N ASP A 16 17.08 -31.40 2.44
CA ASP A 16 16.43 -30.65 3.51
C ASP A 16 15.00 -30.37 3.06
N ASP A 17 14.12 -31.29 3.46
CA ASP A 17 12.69 -31.07 3.65
C ASP A 17 12.52 -29.88 4.61
N SER A 18 12.51 -28.69 4.05
CA SER A 18 11.82 -27.56 4.66
C SER A 18 10.53 -27.35 3.90
N THR A 19 9.54 -28.16 4.27
CA THR A 19 8.15 -27.71 4.33
C THR A 19 8.10 -26.43 5.18
N SER A 20 8.49 -25.30 4.59
CA SER A 20 8.09 -23.98 5.04
C SER A 20 6.60 -23.85 4.74
N THR A 21 5.79 -24.52 5.54
CA THR A 21 4.43 -24.07 5.79
C THR A 21 4.60 -22.78 6.58
N SER A 22 4.88 -21.68 5.88
CA SER A 22 4.76 -20.34 6.42
C SER A 22 3.30 -20.13 6.78
N ASN A 23 2.94 -20.47 8.02
CA ASN A 23 1.70 -20.02 8.66
C ASN A 23 1.77 -18.52 9.00
N THR A 24 2.41 -17.72 8.15
CA THR A 24 2.45 -16.27 8.28
C THR A 24 1.20 -15.74 7.60
N ASN A 25 0.16 -15.54 8.40
CA ASN A 25 -1.02 -14.84 7.94
C ASN A 25 -0.61 -13.40 7.60
N THR A 26 -0.94 -12.97 6.39
CA THR A 26 -0.65 -11.65 5.89
C THR A 26 -1.92 -10.81 5.93
N LEU A 27 -1.74 -9.51 6.19
CA LEU A 27 -2.83 -8.56 6.09
C LEU A 27 -3.02 -8.21 4.62
N SER A 28 -4.24 -8.32 4.14
CA SER A 28 -4.59 -7.99 2.76
C SER A 28 -5.38 -6.68 2.72
N PRO A 29 -4.99 -5.72 1.85
CA PRO A 29 -5.69 -4.47 1.74
C PRO A 29 -6.98 -4.68 0.93
N ILE A 30 -8.11 -4.31 1.52
CA ILE A 30 -9.43 -4.47 0.90
C ILE A 30 -9.95 -3.16 0.30
N SER A 31 -9.47 -2.02 0.79
CA SER A 31 -9.82 -0.70 0.24
C SER A 31 -8.70 0.32 0.43
N ILE A 32 -8.75 1.34 -0.43
CA ILE A 32 -7.99 2.58 -0.34
C ILE A 32 -8.97 3.72 -0.63
N GLU A 33 -9.01 4.75 0.20
CA GLU A 33 -10.02 5.81 0.13
C GLU A 33 -9.41 7.17 0.51
N PHE A 34 -9.81 8.22 -0.21
CA PHE A 34 -9.65 9.60 0.24
C PHE A 34 -10.69 9.92 1.32
N VAL A 35 -10.21 10.38 2.47
CA VAL A 35 -11.04 10.75 3.63
C VAL A 35 -10.62 12.11 4.16
N ASN A 36 -11.47 12.74 4.97
CA ASN A 36 -11.04 13.87 5.79
C ASN A 36 -9.94 13.40 6.77
N GLU A 37 -9.10 14.31 7.25
CA GLU A 37 -8.02 13.96 8.19
C GLU A 37 -8.50 13.17 9.41
N ASN A 38 -9.73 13.40 9.89
CA ASN A 38 -10.35 12.69 11.00
C ASN A 38 -10.87 11.26 10.65
N GLY A 39 -10.85 10.88 9.37
CA GLY A 39 -11.29 9.59 8.85
C GLY A 39 -12.77 9.54 8.46
N THR A 40 -13.50 10.64 8.51
CA THR A 40 -14.87 10.68 7.99
C THR A 40 -14.87 10.69 6.46
N PRO A 41 -15.88 10.07 5.82
CA PRO A 41 -16.05 10.15 4.38
C PRO A 41 -16.16 11.61 3.92
N ILE A 42 -15.60 11.90 2.75
CA ILE A 42 -15.76 13.20 2.10
C ILE A 42 -17.20 13.27 1.57
N ALA A 43 -17.96 14.23 2.09
CA ALA A 43 -19.41 14.32 1.82
C ALA A 43 -19.76 15.11 0.54
N THR A 44 -18.81 15.86 -0.01
CA THR A 44 -19.05 16.79 -1.12
C THR A 44 -17.94 16.69 -2.15
N ASP A 45 -18.28 16.99 -3.41
CA ASP A 45 -17.34 17.11 -4.52
C ASP A 45 -16.61 18.47 -4.56
N CYS A 46 -17.01 19.41 -3.69
CA CYS A 46 -16.34 20.69 -3.48
C CYS A 46 -15.44 20.61 -2.25
N LEU A 47 -14.20 20.22 -2.47
CA LEU A 47 -13.18 20.17 -1.43
C LEU A 47 -12.76 21.58 -1.00
N ASP A 48 -12.54 21.77 0.31
CA ASP A 48 -12.03 23.01 0.86
C ASP A 48 -10.51 22.99 0.86
N VAL A 49 -9.90 24.03 0.30
CA VAL A 49 -8.44 24.20 0.25
C VAL A 49 -7.80 24.39 1.62
N ASN A 50 -8.60 24.72 2.63
CA ASN A 50 -8.16 24.91 4.01
C ASN A 50 -8.36 23.67 4.89
N GLU A 51 -8.99 22.62 4.35
CA GLU A 51 -9.15 21.35 5.05
C GLU A 51 -7.99 20.39 4.77
N ASN A 52 -7.74 19.50 5.74
CA ASN A 52 -6.73 18.46 5.61
C ASN A 52 -7.38 17.14 5.21
N TYR A 53 -6.71 16.42 4.31
CA TYR A 53 -7.15 15.14 3.79
C TYR A 53 -6.15 14.04 4.11
N ALA A 54 -6.63 12.80 4.07
CA ALA A 54 -5.80 11.62 4.27
C ALA A 54 -6.17 10.52 3.27
N ILE A 55 -5.22 9.64 3.03
CA ILE A 55 -5.48 8.32 2.45
C ILE A 55 -5.71 7.34 3.59
N GLN A 56 -6.82 6.61 3.53
CA GLN A 56 -7.12 5.50 4.43
C GLN A 56 -6.99 4.19 3.67
N ILE A 57 -6.21 3.25 4.22
CA ILE A 57 -6.18 1.87 3.73
C ILE A 57 -6.81 0.98 4.80
N VAL A 58 -7.75 0.13 4.40
CA VAL A 58 -8.37 -0.87 5.26
C VAL A 58 -7.82 -2.24 4.91
N THR A 59 -7.49 -3.01 5.93
CA THR A 59 -6.95 -4.36 5.82
C THR A 59 -7.83 -5.37 6.53
N GLU A 60 -7.89 -6.56 5.96
CA GLU A 60 -8.45 -7.76 6.57
C GLU A 60 -7.36 -8.82 6.75
N GLN A 61 -7.64 -9.81 7.60
CA GLN A 61 -6.75 -10.95 7.78
C GLN A 61 -7.11 -12.04 6.79
N GLU A 62 -6.12 -12.52 6.04
CA GLU A 62 -6.22 -13.79 5.34
C GLU A 62 -5.78 -14.94 6.26
N GLY A 63 -6.63 -15.95 6.42
CA GLY A 63 -6.35 -17.14 7.22
C GLY A 63 -6.70 -16.99 8.71
N SER A 64 -6.30 -17.99 9.51
CA SER A 64 -6.56 -18.05 10.95
C SER A 64 -5.26 -18.22 11.72
N GLY A 65 -4.85 -17.19 12.47
CA GLY A 65 -3.66 -17.22 13.32
C GLY A 65 -3.13 -15.83 13.66
N SER A 66 -1.89 -15.75 14.13
CA SER A 66 -1.27 -14.47 14.53
C SER A 66 -0.96 -13.59 13.31
N ILE A 67 -1.20 -12.28 13.47
CA ILE A 67 -0.94 -11.27 12.44
C ILE A 67 0.54 -10.91 12.44
N ALA A 68 1.18 -11.03 11.27
CA ALA A 68 2.53 -10.53 11.05
C ALA A 68 2.51 -9.04 10.66
N VAL A 69 3.61 -8.33 10.95
CA VAL A 69 3.80 -6.97 10.43
C VAL A 69 3.83 -7.03 8.91
N THR A 70 2.93 -6.29 8.27
CA THR A 70 2.74 -6.28 6.82
C THR A 70 2.87 -4.86 6.29
N GLN A 71 3.65 -4.68 5.22
CA GLN A 71 3.80 -3.40 4.54
C GLN A 71 2.93 -3.41 3.29
N ILE A 72 1.97 -2.50 3.22
CA ILE A 72 1.10 -2.32 2.05
C ILE A 72 1.62 -1.17 1.21
N GLN A 73 1.86 -1.43 -0.07
CA GLN A 73 2.29 -0.42 -1.04
C GLN A 73 1.09 0.18 -1.78
N TYR A 74 1.14 1.48 -1.99
CA TYR A 74 0.15 2.20 -2.78
C TYR A 74 0.84 3.33 -3.54
N THR A 75 0.23 3.78 -4.63
CA THR A 75 0.64 5.00 -5.31
C THR A 75 -0.33 6.13 -5.03
N LEU A 76 0.19 7.34 -4.90
CA LEU A 76 -0.60 8.57 -4.92
C LEU A 76 -0.07 9.44 -6.07
N ASN A 77 -0.93 9.73 -7.05
CA ASN A 77 -0.56 10.49 -8.26
C ASN A 77 0.69 9.90 -8.96
N GLY A 78 0.81 8.56 -8.96
CA GLY A 78 1.93 7.82 -9.55
C GLY A 78 3.20 7.74 -8.69
N ALA A 79 3.29 8.48 -7.58
CA ALA A 79 4.40 8.34 -6.62
C ALA A 79 4.16 7.16 -5.68
N LEU A 80 5.18 6.33 -5.44
CA LEU A 80 5.10 5.13 -4.61
C LEU A 80 5.24 5.45 -3.11
N TYR A 81 4.33 4.92 -2.31
CA TYR A 81 4.28 5.03 -0.87
C TYR A 81 4.04 3.66 -0.23
N SER A 82 4.14 3.61 1.11
CA SER A 82 3.82 2.42 1.88
C SER A 82 3.27 2.73 3.27
N MET A 83 2.33 1.92 3.75
CA MET A 83 1.86 1.91 5.14
C MET A 83 2.19 0.58 5.82
N THR A 84 2.52 0.61 7.10
CA THR A 84 2.88 -0.58 7.87
C THR A 84 1.77 -0.94 8.85
N PHE A 85 1.24 -2.15 8.74
CA PHE A 85 0.19 -2.68 9.59
C PHE A 85 0.72 -3.80 10.49
N ASN A 86 0.22 -3.84 11.72
CA ASN A 86 0.52 -4.89 12.71
C ASN A 86 -0.75 -5.51 13.33
N GLN A 87 -1.93 -5.09 12.87
CA GLN A 87 -3.24 -5.56 13.28
C GLN A 87 -4.26 -5.31 12.16
N ILE A 88 -5.40 -6.02 12.20
CA ILE A 88 -6.56 -5.77 11.33
C ILE A 88 -7.09 -4.37 11.60
N GLY A 89 -7.63 -3.73 10.56
CA GLY A 89 -8.28 -2.43 10.65
C GLY A 89 -7.74 -1.48 9.61
N TYR A 90 -7.65 -0.21 9.97
CA TYR A 90 -7.26 0.85 9.05
C TYR A 90 -6.02 1.60 9.53
N GLN A 91 -5.29 2.17 8.58
CA GLN A 91 -4.33 3.23 8.84
C GLN A 91 -4.58 4.41 7.91
N ARG A 92 -4.18 5.59 8.38
CA ARG A 92 -4.34 6.85 7.68
C ARG A 92 -3.01 7.56 7.56
N GLN A 93 -2.75 8.08 6.36
CA GLN A 93 -1.62 8.94 6.06
C GLN A 93 -2.15 10.29 5.58
N PRO A 94 -1.82 11.41 6.26
CA PRO A 94 -2.13 12.74 5.75
C PRO A 94 -1.53 12.97 4.37
N VAL A 95 -2.27 13.65 3.50
CA VAL A 95 -1.86 13.96 2.13
C VAL A 95 -2.14 15.42 1.78
N VAL A 96 -1.33 15.95 0.87
CA VAL A 96 -1.59 17.23 0.22
C VAL A 96 -2.11 16.93 -1.17
N LEU A 97 -3.33 17.38 -1.46
CA LEU A 97 -3.93 17.21 -2.78
C LEU A 97 -3.34 18.23 -3.76
N VAL A 98 -3.20 17.82 -5.02
CA VAL A 98 -2.81 18.73 -6.11
C VAL A 98 -4.04 19.21 -6.86
N ASP A 99 -3.95 20.38 -7.50
CA ASP A 99 -5.01 20.87 -8.36
C ASP A 99 -5.32 19.88 -9.50
N GLY A 100 -6.60 19.63 -9.73
CA GLY A 100 -7.10 18.63 -10.66
C GLY A 100 -7.40 17.27 -10.02
N GLN A 101 -7.13 16.21 -10.78
CA GLN A 101 -7.47 14.83 -10.38
C GLN A 101 -6.35 14.24 -9.52
N ASN A 102 -6.73 13.68 -8.37
CA ASN A 102 -5.87 12.93 -7.48
C ASN A 102 -6.30 11.47 -7.50
N ILE A 103 -5.35 10.55 -7.66
CA ILE A 103 -5.61 9.11 -7.78
C ILE A 103 -4.74 8.37 -6.77
N ALA A 104 -5.37 7.56 -5.94
CA ALA A 104 -4.72 6.62 -5.06
C ALA A 104 -4.97 5.20 -5.56
N GLN A 105 -3.93 4.34 -5.56
CA GLN A 105 -4.03 2.97 -6.05
C GLN A 105 -3.23 2.00 -5.19
N LEU A 106 -3.84 0.90 -4.76
CA LEU A 106 -3.12 -0.23 -4.17
C LEU A 106 -2.28 -0.94 -5.23
N VAL A 107 -0.99 -1.14 -4.96
CA VAL A 107 -0.04 -1.70 -5.95
C VAL A 107 -0.37 -3.15 -6.31
N ASP A 108 -0.70 -3.97 -5.31
CA ASP A 108 -0.87 -5.41 -5.51
C ASP A 108 -2.23 -5.78 -6.11
N THR A 109 -3.29 -5.07 -5.73
CA THR A 109 -4.67 -5.38 -6.13
C THR A 109 -5.17 -4.50 -7.27
N GLY A 110 -4.53 -3.37 -7.51
CA GLY A 110 -4.95 -2.38 -8.51
C GLY A 110 -6.21 -1.60 -8.11
N VAL A 111 -6.76 -1.80 -6.92
CA VAL A 111 -7.92 -1.06 -6.40
C VAL A 111 -7.57 0.42 -6.29
N THR A 112 -8.47 1.29 -6.77
CA THR A 112 -8.26 2.72 -6.87
C THR A 112 -9.35 3.51 -6.17
N ASP A 113 -8.99 4.70 -5.70
CA ASP A 113 -9.93 5.77 -5.40
C ASP A 113 -9.46 7.08 -6.05
N GLU A 114 -10.40 7.94 -6.41
CA GLU A 114 -10.13 9.19 -7.11
C GLU A 114 -10.93 10.35 -6.55
N ILE A 115 -10.29 11.52 -6.48
CA ILE A 115 -10.96 12.75 -6.11
C ILE A 115 -10.45 13.92 -6.94
N ARG A 116 -11.34 14.88 -7.21
CA ARG A 116 -10.98 16.13 -7.89
C ARG A 116 -10.89 17.25 -6.86
N PHE A 117 -9.72 17.89 -6.80
CA PHE A 117 -9.45 19.04 -5.95
C PHE A 117 -9.27 20.26 -6.86
N ILE A 118 -9.96 21.36 -6.60
CA ILE A 118 -9.88 22.58 -7.42
C ILE A 118 -9.42 23.71 -6.53
N ILE A 119 -8.24 24.27 -6.82
CA ILE A 119 -7.80 25.50 -6.17
C ILE A 119 -8.56 26.65 -6.81
N GLN A 120 -9.39 27.34 -6.01
CA GLN A 120 -10.04 28.56 -6.46
C GLN A 120 -9.03 29.70 -6.37
N ASP A 121 -8.52 30.14 -7.53
CA ASP A 121 -7.78 31.39 -7.60
C ASP A 121 -8.74 32.59 -7.40
N ASP A 122 -8.27 33.56 -6.62
CA ASP A 122 -9.01 34.79 -6.36
C ASP A 122 -9.03 35.62 -7.65
N PHE A 123 -10.20 35.75 -8.28
CA PHE A 123 -10.33 36.51 -9.51
C PHE A 123 -10.19 38.01 -9.22
N GLU A 124 -9.14 38.64 -9.73
CA GLU A 124 -9.02 40.09 -9.71
C GLU A 124 -9.93 40.71 -10.78
N LEU A 125 -11.00 41.39 -10.37
CA LEU A 125 -11.84 42.17 -11.27
C LEU A 125 -11.08 43.43 -11.71
N VAL A 126 -10.50 43.39 -12.90
CA VAL A 126 -9.92 44.58 -13.54
C VAL A 126 -11.06 45.45 -14.07
N LEU A 127 -11.36 46.53 -13.35
CA LEU A 127 -12.34 47.56 -13.72
C LEU A 127 -11.79 48.55 -14.76
#